data_AF-A0AAQ4QYI6-F1
#
_entry.id   AF-A0AAQ4QYI6-F1
#
_cell.length_a   1.000
_cell.length_b   1.000
_cell.length_c   1.000
_cell.angle_alpha   90.00
_cell.angle_beta   90.00
_cell.angle_gamma   90.00
#
_symmetry.space_group_name_H-M   'P 1'
#
loop_
_entity.id
_entity.type
_entity.pdbx_description
1 polymer ?
#
loop_
_entity_poly.entity_id
_entity_poly.type
_entity_poly.pdbx_seq_one_letter_code
_entity_poly.pdbx_strand_id
1 'polypeptide(L)'
;MKILVCAFVVGLLSLASSQDKTSSPKVEVYSKLPGEYGKVNTLICHVTDFHPPEIKIELLRNRQAIPGAMQTDLAFEASWHYHLTKHVPFTPQPGDTFSCNVTHVGISKIYTWGTCLCLCLSVPHLISVLGLQCKYYNLE
;
A
#
# COMPACT_ATOMS: atom_id res chain seq x y z
N MET A 1 -12.38 -53.96 -5.57
CA MET A 1 -11.44 -53.14 -6.37
C MET A 1 -11.90 -51.70 -6.58
N LYS A 2 -13.16 -51.42 -6.96
CA LYS A 2 -13.64 -50.05 -7.22
C LYS A 2 -13.52 -49.08 -6.03
N ILE A 3 -13.79 -49.54 -4.81
CA ILE A 3 -13.74 -48.73 -3.58
C ILE A 3 -12.30 -48.32 -3.23
N LEU A 4 -11.33 -49.21 -3.46
CA LEU A 4 -9.91 -48.91 -3.21
C LEU A 4 -9.41 -47.83 -4.17
N VAL A 5 -9.80 -47.90 -5.44
CA VAL A 5 -9.45 -46.90 -6.46
C VAL A 5 -9.97 -45.52 -6.07
N CYS A 6 -11.22 -45.41 -5.59
CA CYS A 6 -11.78 -44.14 -5.13
C CYS A 6 -11.03 -43.57 -3.91
N ALA A 7 -10.69 -44.39 -2.92
CA ALA A 7 -9.96 -43.93 -1.73
C ALA A 7 -8.54 -43.42 -2.06
N PHE A 8 -7.84 -44.08 -2.99
CA PHE A 8 -6.54 -43.63 -3.47
C PHE A 8 -6.63 -42.34 -4.28
N VAL A 9 -7.65 -42.17 -5.12
CA VAL A 9 -7.86 -40.93 -5.90
C VAL A 9 -8.21 -39.75 -5.00
N VAL A 10 -9.06 -39.94 -3.98
CA VAL A 10 -9.38 -38.88 -3.00
C VAL A 10 -8.17 -38.55 -2.12
N GLY A 11 -7.38 -39.56 -1.73
CA GLY A 11 -6.13 -39.35 -0.98
C GLY A 11 -5.03 -38.64 -1.79
N LEU A 12 -4.99 -38.82 -3.11
CA LEU A 12 -4.10 -38.09 -4.00
C LEU A 12 -4.56 -36.65 -4.24
N LEU A 13 -5.87 -36.41 -4.32
CA LEU A 13 -6.46 -35.07 -4.48
C LEU A 13 -6.29 -34.20 -3.22
N SER A 14 -6.25 -34.79 -2.02
CA SER A 14 -6.06 -34.06 -0.77
C SER A 14 -4.61 -33.71 -0.43
N LEU A 15 -3.63 -34.21 -1.20
CA LEU A 15 -2.20 -33.88 -1.04
C LEU A 15 -1.74 -32.70 -1.91
N ALA A 16 -2.58 -32.19 -2.79
CA ALA A 16 -2.30 -30.99 -3.58
C ALA A 16 -2.71 -29.74 -2.80
N SER A 17 -2.04 -29.44 -1.68
CA SER A 17 -2.07 -28.08 -1.14
C SER A 17 -1.24 -27.20 -2.08
N SER A 18 -1.90 -26.34 -2.86
CA SER A 18 -1.22 -25.27 -3.57
C SER A 18 -0.60 -24.33 -2.53
N GLN A 19 0.69 -24.50 -2.23
CA GLN A 19 1.45 -23.46 -1.53
C GLN A 19 1.56 -22.26 -2.46
N ASP A 20 0.54 -21.40 -2.43
CA ASP A 20 0.64 -20.10 -3.03
C ASP A 20 1.76 -19.34 -2.33
N LYS A 21 2.83 -19.03 -3.07
CA LYS A 21 3.94 -18.24 -2.53
C LYS A 21 3.39 -16.87 -2.13
N THR A 22 3.43 -16.58 -0.83
CA THR A 22 3.02 -15.28 -0.31
C THR A 22 4.11 -14.25 -0.57
N SER A 23 3.74 -13.09 -1.12
CA SER A 23 4.59 -11.91 -1.25
C SER A 23 3.97 -10.74 -0.51
N SER A 24 4.75 -10.07 0.35
CA SER A 24 4.28 -8.90 1.10
C SER A 24 4.16 -7.67 0.21
N PRO A 25 3.16 -6.81 0.43
CA PRO A 25 2.96 -5.60 -0.36
C PRO A 25 4.08 -4.58 -0.16
N LYS A 26 4.43 -3.90 -1.25
CA LYS A 26 5.10 -2.60 -1.21
C LYS A 26 4.04 -1.52 -1.24
N VAL A 27 4.18 -0.51 -0.38
CA VAL A 27 3.16 0.53 -0.18
C VAL A 27 3.78 1.91 -0.28
N GLU A 28 3.15 2.74 -1.08
CA GLU A 28 3.50 4.15 -1.26
C GLU A 28 2.28 5.02 -0.96
N VAL A 29 2.44 6.02 -0.09
CA VAL A 29 1.34 6.91 0.33
C VAL A 29 1.67 8.34 -0.06
N TYR A 30 1.13 8.81 -1.19
CA TYR A 30 1.45 10.11 -1.77
C TYR A 30 0.20 10.93 -2.09
N SER A 31 0.40 12.18 -2.49
CA SER A 31 -0.67 13.05 -2.94
C SER A 31 -0.51 13.38 -4.43
N LYS A 32 -1.63 13.59 -5.13
CA LYS A 32 -1.62 13.92 -6.57
C LYS A 32 -0.87 15.22 -6.88
N LEU A 33 -1.03 16.23 -6.02
CA LEU A 33 -0.32 17.50 -6.07
C LEU A 33 0.63 17.63 -4.87
N PRO A 34 1.57 18.59 -4.86
CA PRO A 34 2.36 18.91 -3.67
C PRO A 34 1.47 19.10 -2.43
N GLY A 35 1.92 18.55 -1.30
CA GLY A 35 1.20 18.61 -0.03
C GLY A 35 1.25 20.01 0.58
N GLU A 36 0.22 20.81 0.35
CA GLU A 36 0.09 22.15 0.91
C GLU A 36 -1.16 22.26 1.80
N TYR A 37 -1.00 22.82 2.99
CA TYR A 37 -2.11 23.00 3.91
C TYR A 37 -3.21 23.91 3.34
N GLY A 38 -4.47 23.52 3.57
CA GLY A 38 -5.64 24.26 3.10
C GLY A 38 -5.93 24.14 1.60
N LYS A 39 -5.08 23.47 0.81
CA LYS A 39 -5.32 23.24 -0.61
C LYS A 39 -5.92 21.87 -0.87
N VAL A 40 -6.96 21.83 -1.74
CA VAL A 40 -7.61 20.58 -2.15
C VAL A 40 -6.61 19.69 -2.89
N ASN A 41 -6.62 18.40 -2.57
CA ASN A 41 -5.73 17.41 -3.16
C ASN A 41 -6.39 16.02 -3.15
N THR A 42 -5.67 14.99 -3.58
CA THR A 42 -6.09 13.60 -3.53
C THR A 42 -5.02 12.79 -2.83
N LEU A 43 -5.38 12.11 -1.75
CA LEU A 43 -4.50 11.17 -1.04
C LEU A 43 -4.58 9.83 -1.77
N ILE A 44 -3.42 9.23 -2.03
CA ILE A 44 -3.27 8.02 -2.83
C ILE A 44 -2.43 7.02 -2.03
N CYS A 45 -2.94 5.81 -1.87
CA CYS A 45 -2.19 4.65 -1.39
C CYS A 45 -2.09 3.66 -2.54
N HIS A 46 -0.87 3.52 -3.07
CA HIS A 46 -0.56 2.57 -4.13
C HIS A 46 0.13 1.36 -3.52
N VAL A 47 -0.42 0.19 -3.79
CA VAL A 47 0.03 -1.08 -3.21
C VAL A 47 0.40 -2.03 -4.34
N THR A 48 1.62 -2.55 -4.34
CA THR A 48 2.20 -3.37 -5.42
C THR A 48 2.91 -4.60 -4.86
N ASP A 49 3.31 -5.51 -5.77
CA ASP A 49 4.16 -6.67 -5.49
C ASP A 49 3.60 -7.66 -4.44
N PHE A 50 2.28 -7.74 -4.26
CA PHE A 50 1.67 -8.63 -3.27
C PHE A 50 1.02 -9.87 -3.89
N HIS A 51 0.96 -10.94 -3.10
CA HIS A 51 0.28 -12.21 -3.42
C HIS A 51 -0.01 -12.96 -2.11
N PRO A 52 -1.19 -13.57 -1.88
CA PRO A 52 -2.38 -13.68 -2.74
C PRO A 52 -3.15 -12.36 -2.92
N PRO A 53 -4.19 -12.29 -3.77
CA PRO A 53 -4.89 -11.04 -4.10
C PRO A 53 -5.77 -10.47 -2.97
N GLU A 54 -6.11 -11.28 -1.96
CA GLU A 54 -6.92 -10.81 -0.84
C GLU A 54 -6.13 -9.83 0.02
N ILE A 55 -6.58 -8.57 0.04
CA ILE A 55 -5.95 -7.47 0.77
C ILE A 55 -7.01 -6.46 1.21
N LYS A 56 -6.83 -5.86 2.38
CA LYS A 56 -7.63 -4.74 2.86
C LYS A 56 -6.79 -3.47 2.86
N ILE A 57 -7.29 -2.42 2.22
CA ILE A 57 -6.63 -1.11 2.17
C ILE A 57 -7.59 -0.07 2.77
N GLU A 58 -7.13 0.70 3.75
CA GLU A 58 -7.89 1.75 4.43
C GLU A 58 -7.09 3.05 4.47
N LEU A 59 -7.64 4.12 3.90
CA LEU A 59 -7.10 5.46 4.05
C LEU A 59 -7.61 6.07 5.35
N LEU A 60 -6.71 6.59 6.16
CA LEU A 60 -6.98 7.10 7.49
C LEU A 60 -6.65 8.59 7.61
N ARG A 61 -7.49 9.31 8.34
CA ARG A 61 -7.22 10.65 8.88
C ARG A 61 -7.26 10.53 10.40
N ASN A 62 -6.17 10.89 11.08
CA ASN A 62 -6.06 10.84 12.53
C ASN A 62 -6.46 9.46 13.11
N ARG A 63 -6.03 8.38 12.43
CA ARG A 63 -6.33 6.96 12.71
C ARG A 63 -7.79 6.53 12.48
N GLN A 64 -8.63 7.39 11.91
CA GLN A 64 -10.00 7.05 11.55
C GLN A 64 -10.16 6.89 10.04
N ALA A 65 -10.97 5.94 9.59
CA ALA A 65 -11.20 5.70 8.17
C ALA A 65 -11.85 6.91 7.49
N ILE A 66 -11.32 7.31 6.34
CA ILE A 66 -11.88 8.37 5.52
C ILE A 66 -13.03 7.78 4.67
N PRO A 67 -14.27 8.27 4.82
CA PRO A 67 -15.39 7.79 4.02
C PRO A 67 -15.24 8.21 2.55
N GLY A 68 -15.86 7.45 1.65
CA GLY A 68 -15.87 7.78 0.21
C GLY A 68 -14.55 7.52 -0.52
N ALA A 69 -13.61 6.80 0.09
CA ALA A 69 -12.40 6.36 -0.60
C ALA A 69 -12.74 5.37 -1.72
N MET A 70 -12.19 5.60 -2.91
CA MET A 70 -12.37 4.77 -4.09
C MET A 70 -11.16 3.86 -4.28
N GLN A 71 -11.40 2.65 -4.78
CA GLN A 71 -10.36 1.66 -5.07
C GLN A 71 -10.43 1.29 -6.56
N THR A 72 -9.27 1.12 -7.19
CA THR A 72 -9.20 0.60 -8.57
C THR A 72 -9.58 -0.87 -8.62
N ASP A 73 -9.89 -1.35 -9.81
CA ASP A 73 -10.00 -2.78 -10.05
C ASP A 73 -8.65 -3.47 -9.82
N LEU A 74 -8.72 -4.73 -9.40
CA LEU A 74 -7.54 -5.56 -9.18
C LEU A 74 -6.85 -5.84 -10.52
N ALA A 75 -5.56 -5.56 -10.57
CA ALA A 75 -4.72 -5.87 -11.72
C ALA A 75 -3.40 -6.50 -11.24
N PHE A 76 -2.62 -7.03 -12.18
CA PHE A 76 -1.37 -7.71 -11.89
C PHE A 76 -0.33 -7.42 -12.96
N GLU A 77 0.93 -7.49 -12.54
CA GLU A 77 2.10 -7.31 -13.39
C GLU A 77 2.46 -8.60 -14.12
N ALA A 78 3.41 -8.53 -15.08
CA ALA A 78 3.92 -9.73 -15.78
C ALA A 78 4.51 -10.80 -14.83
N SER A 79 4.89 -10.41 -13.61
CA SER A 79 5.36 -11.29 -12.54
C SER A 79 4.23 -12.02 -11.79
N TRP A 80 2.96 -11.85 -12.20
CA TRP A 80 1.75 -12.34 -11.53
C TRP A 80 1.54 -11.82 -10.10
N HIS A 81 2.22 -10.73 -9.74
CA HIS A 81 1.96 -10.03 -8.48
C HIS A 81 0.92 -8.95 -8.69
N TYR A 82 0.07 -8.77 -7.69
CA TYR A 82 -1.06 -7.86 -7.77
C TYR A 82 -0.67 -6.43 -7.43
N HIS A 83 -1.44 -5.49 -7.96
CA HIS A 83 -1.41 -4.10 -7.55
C HIS A 83 -2.83 -3.53 -7.42
N LEU A 84 -2.99 -2.58 -6.50
CA LEU A 84 -4.22 -1.85 -6.23
C LEU A 84 -3.89 -0.42 -5.83
N THR A 85 -4.79 0.51 -6.19
CA THR A 85 -4.69 1.89 -5.77
C THR A 85 -5.98 2.28 -5.04
N LYS A 86 -5.84 2.77 -3.80
CA LYS A 86 -6.95 3.39 -3.07
C LYS A 86 -6.71 4.88 -2.93
N HIS A 87 -7.73 5.69 -3.18
CA HIS A 87 -7.58 7.14 -3.18
C HIS A 87 -8.82 7.85 -2.66
N VAL A 88 -8.64 9.06 -2.12
CA VAL A 88 -9.74 9.89 -1.63
C VAL A 88 -9.40 11.39 -1.76
N PRO A 89 -10.35 12.25 -2.15
CA PRO A 89 -10.17 13.69 -2.04
C PRO A 89 -9.92 14.08 -0.58
N PHE A 90 -8.96 14.96 -0.35
CA PHE A 90 -8.68 15.47 0.99
C PHE A 90 -8.17 16.92 0.92
N THR A 91 -8.12 17.57 2.07
CA THR A 91 -7.52 18.90 2.23
C THR A 91 -6.72 18.85 3.53
N PRO A 92 -5.38 18.75 3.46
CA PRO A 92 -4.56 18.63 4.66
C PRO A 92 -4.65 19.91 5.49
N GLN A 93 -4.81 19.76 6.81
CA GLN A 93 -4.73 20.88 7.75
C GLN A 93 -3.54 20.69 8.70
N PRO A 94 -3.00 21.77 9.29
CA PRO A 94 -1.99 21.66 10.33
C PRO A 94 -2.46 20.76 11.47
N GLY A 95 -1.64 19.78 11.84
CA GLY A 95 -1.94 18.81 12.90
C GLY A 95 -2.71 17.56 12.45
N ASP A 96 -3.23 17.52 11.22
CA ASP A 96 -3.76 16.27 10.68
C ASP A 96 -2.63 15.29 10.35
N THR A 97 -2.86 14.03 10.67
CA THR A 97 -2.03 12.91 10.18
C THR A 97 -2.84 12.07 9.20
N PHE A 98 -2.30 11.83 8.02
CA PHE A 98 -2.89 10.94 7.02
C PHE A 98 -2.04 9.69 6.88
N SER A 99 -2.68 8.52 6.73
CA SER A 99 -1.97 7.26 6.58
C SER A 99 -2.79 6.24 5.79
N CYS A 100 -2.13 5.16 5.37
CA CYS A 100 -2.74 4.00 4.74
C CYS A 100 -2.49 2.77 5.62
N ASN A 101 -3.55 2.12 6.08
CA ASN A 101 -3.48 0.83 6.74
C ASN A 101 -3.71 -0.27 5.70
N VAL A 102 -2.74 -1.19 5.59
CA VAL A 102 -2.79 -2.31 4.65
C VAL A 102 -2.74 -3.60 5.44
N THR A 103 -3.79 -4.42 5.31
CA THR A 103 -3.86 -5.77 5.86
C THR A 103 -3.72 -6.79 4.75
N HIS A 104 -2.65 -7.58 4.78
CA HIS A 104 -2.40 -8.65 3.82
C HIS A 104 -2.08 -9.94 4.59
N VAL A 105 -2.74 -11.04 4.24
CA VAL A 105 -2.62 -12.35 4.94
C VAL A 105 -2.66 -12.25 6.48
N GLY A 106 -3.56 -11.40 7.00
CA GLY A 106 -3.75 -11.19 8.43
C GLY A 106 -2.75 -10.24 9.11
N ILE A 107 -1.72 -9.76 8.41
CA ILE A 107 -0.73 -8.81 8.93
C ILE A 107 -1.12 -7.40 8.51
N SER A 108 -1.29 -6.50 9.49
CA SER A 108 -1.61 -5.10 9.24
C SER A 108 -0.40 -4.19 9.45
N LYS A 109 -0.16 -3.27 8.52
CA LYS A 109 0.89 -2.25 8.62
C LYS A 109 0.35 -0.87 8.22
N ILE A 110 0.79 0.17 8.93
CA ILE A 110 0.39 1.55 8.69
C ILE A 110 1.53 2.31 8.03
N TYR A 111 1.22 2.98 6.92
CA TYR A 111 2.15 3.79 6.14
C TYR A 111 1.70 5.25 6.19
N THR A 112 2.53 6.14 6.71
CA THR A 112 2.14 7.55 6.92
C THR A 112 2.41 8.38 5.67
N TRP A 113 1.48 9.26 5.31
CA TRP A 113 1.69 10.29 4.30
C TRP A 113 2.68 11.32 4.85
N GLY A 114 3.90 11.28 4.33
CA GLY A 114 4.92 12.28 4.61
C GLY A 114 4.79 13.45 3.65
N THR A 115 4.76 14.68 4.17
CA THR A 115 5.22 15.83 3.40
C THR A 115 6.72 15.66 3.21
N CYS A 116 7.23 15.81 1.99
CA CYS A 116 8.67 15.90 1.77
C CYS A 116 9.18 17.10 2.57
N LEU A 117 9.70 16.84 3.78
CA LEU A 117 10.49 17.80 4.52
C LEU A 117 11.75 17.94 3.68
N CYS A 118 11.77 18.97 2.85
CA CYS A 118 13.02 19.53 2.39
C CYS A 118 13.71 19.99 3.68
N LEU A 119 14.52 19.12 4.29
CA LEU A 119 15.45 19.51 5.33
C LEU A 119 16.45 20.44 4.66
N CYS A 120 16.05 21.70 4.49
CA CYS A 120 16.99 22.80 4.36
C CYS A 120 17.66 22.90 5.72
N LEU A 121 18.59 21.98 6.02
CA LEU A 121 19.53 22.17 7.11
C LEU A 121 20.16 23.52 6.83
N SER A 122 19.93 24.45 7.74
CA SER A 122 20.33 25.84 7.70
C SER A 122 21.86 25.95 7.59
N VAL A 123 22.41 25.76 6.40
CA VAL A 123 23.81 26.04 6.07
C VAL A 123 23.79 27.01 4.89
N PRO A 124 24.01 28.32 5.11
CA PRO A 124 23.80 29.36 4.10
C PRO A 124 24.86 29.38 2.96
N HIS A 125 25.46 28.24 2.60
CA HIS A 125 26.57 28.23 1.64
C HIS A 125 26.68 27.04 0.65
N LEU A 126 25.76 26.08 0.66
CA LEU A 126 25.81 24.95 -0.28
C LEU A 126 24.48 24.76 -1.00
N ILE A 127 24.15 25.70 -1.88
CA ILE A 127 23.20 25.45 -2.96
C ILE A 127 23.95 24.62 -4.01
N SER A 128 24.11 23.31 -3.77
CA SER A 128 24.43 22.38 -4.84
C SER A 128 23.22 21.50 -5.08
N VAL A 129 22.73 21.62 -6.30
CA VAL A 129 21.62 20.91 -6.92
C VAL A 129 21.98 19.43 -6.98
N LEU A 130 21.82 18.71 -5.87
CA LEU A 130 21.96 17.26 -5.84
C LEU A 130 20.57 16.67 -5.67
N GLY A 131 19.96 16.37 -6.82
CA GLY A 131 18.89 15.39 -7.01
C GLY A 131 17.79 15.39 -5.96
N LEU A 132 16.68 16.06 -6.27
CA LEU A 132 15.38 15.90 -5.60
C LEU A 132 14.86 14.46 -5.77
N GLN A 133 15.47 13.49 -5.09
CA GLN A 133 14.76 12.29 -4.67
C GLN A 133 14.32 12.55 -3.24
N CYS A 134 13.07 12.99 -3.07
CA CYS A 134 12.37 12.89 -1.80
C CYS A 134 12.43 11.42 -1.37
N LYS A 135 13.40 11.06 -0.53
CA LYS A 135 13.40 9.77 0.14
C LYS A 135 12.19 9.78 1.07
N TYR A 136 11.16 9.04 0.67
CA TYR A 136 10.10 8.57 1.55
C TYR A 136 10.77 7.91 2.76
N TYR A 137 10.77 8.58 3.90
CA TYR A 137 11.04 7.89 5.16
C TYR A 137 9.74 7.18 5.53
N ASN A 138 9.62 5.91 5.12
CA ASN A 138 8.79 4.96 5.85
C ASN A 138 9.41 4.88 7.26
N LEU A 139 8.83 5.61 8.21
CA LEU A 139 9.07 5.35 9.62
C LEU A 139 8.34 4.03 9.90
N GLU A 140 9.09 2.93 9.84
CA GLU A 140 8.65 1.62 10.37
C GLU A 140 8.40 1.70 11.88
#